data_AF-A0A2R4MDY2-F1
#
_entry.id   AF-A0A2R4MDY2-F1
#
_cell.length_a   1.000
_cell.length_b   1.000
_cell.length_c   1.000
_cell.angle_alpha   90.00
_cell.angle_beta   90.00
_cell.angle_gamma   90.00
#
_symmetry.space_group_name_H-M   'P 1'
#
loop_
_entity.id
_entity.type
_entity.pdbx_description
1 polymer ?
#
loop_
_entity_poly.entity_id
_entity_poly.type
_entity_poly.pdbx_seq_one_letter_code
_entity_poly.pdbx_strand_id
1 'polypeptide(L)' 'MTESLGEALPAKMKFIREEVIPAYQSIGPAGNLAIAMMNQSLTIAEKALAEGDLVQMMRSYEDLKDYKL' A
#
# COMPACT_ATOMS: atom_id res chain seq x y z
N MET A 1 16.27 -14.86 -3.35
CA MET A 1 16.53 -13.74 -4.27
C MET A 1 16.12 -12.48 -3.55
N THR A 2 16.92 -11.42 -3.60
CA THR A 2 16.52 -10.11 -3.06
C THR A 2 15.58 -9.49 -4.08
N GLU A 3 14.31 -9.25 -3.72
CA GLU A 3 13.34 -8.59 -4.60
C GLU A 3 13.76 -7.13 -4.82
N SER A 4 13.58 -6.65 -6.04
CA SER A 4 13.79 -5.23 -6.36
C SER A 4 12.63 -4.39 -5.82
N LEU A 5 12.85 -3.08 -5.62
CA LEU A 5 11.76 -2.16 -5.26
C LEU A 5 10.62 -2.16 -6.29
N GLY A 6 10.95 -2.35 -7.57
CA GLY A 6 9.98 -2.43 -8.66
C GLY A 6 9.07 -3.65 -8.59
N GLU A 7 9.47 -4.72 -7.89
CA GLU A 7 8.66 -5.91 -7.65
C GLU A 7 7.97 -5.83 -6.29
N ALA A 8 8.72 -5.46 -5.26
CA ALA A 8 8.26 -5.45 -3.87
C ALA A 8 7.15 -4.42 -3.60
N LEU A 9 7.25 -3.23 -4.21
CA LEU A 9 6.23 -2.18 -4.02
C LEU A 9 4.87 -2.60 -4.63
N PRO A 10 4.76 -2.98 -5.91
CA PRO A 10 3.50 -3.48 -6.47
C PRO A 10 2.94 -4.69 -5.73
N ALA A 11 3.80 -5.64 -5.32
CA ALA A 11 3.37 -6.80 -4.55
C ALA A 11 2.74 -6.40 -3.21
N LYS A 12 3.34 -5.45 -2.48
CA LYS A 12 2.80 -4.95 -1.22
C LYS A 12 1.49 -4.18 -1.42
N MET A 13 1.39 -3.36 -2.47
CA MET A 13 0.15 -2.66 -2.83
C MET A 13 -0.98 -3.65 -3.12
N LYS A 14 -0.68 -4.73 -3.85
CA LYS A 14 -1.63 -5.82 -4.12
C LYS A 14 -2.10 -6.49 -2.83
N PHE A 15 -1.17 -6.87 -1.94
CA PHE A 15 -1.49 -7.46 -0.64
C PHE A 15 -2.43 -6.57 0.19
N ILE A 16 -2.19 -5.26 0.23
CA ILE A 16 -3.07 -4.35 0.99
C ILE A 16 -4.49 -4.33 0.40
N ARG A 17 -4.62 -4.35 -0.93
CA ARG A 17 -5.94 -4.35 -1.59
C ARG A 17 -6.70 -5.66 -1.42
N GLU A 18 -6.00 -6.78 -1.49
CA GLU A 18 -6.61 -8.10 -1.53
C GLU A 18 -6.82 -8.70 -0.13
N GLU A 19 -5.97 -8.36 0.83
CA GLU A 19 -6.00 -8.97 2.17
C GLU A 19 -6.33 -7.93 3.25
N VAL A 20 -5.59 -6.81 3.30
CA VAL A 20 -5.71 -5.86 4.43
C VAL A 20 -7.03 -5.09 4.40
N ILE A 21 -7.37 -4.46 3.27
CA ILE A 21 -8.60 -3.68 3.14
C ILE A 21 -9.85 -4.54 3.41
N PRO A 22 -10.00 -5.74 2.82
CA PRO A 22 -11.14 -6.61 3.10
C PRO A 22 -11.27 -7.00 4.58
N ALA A 23 -10.16 -7.24 5.28
CA ALA A 23 -10.20 -7.50 6.71
C ALA A 23 -10.77 -6.31 7.50
N TYR A 24 -10.34 -5.08 7.20
CA TYR A 24 -10.89 -3.88 7.85
C TYR A 24 -12.33 -3.59 7.43
N GLN A 25 -12.72 -3.92 6.20
CA GLN A 25 -14.12 -3.81 5.75
C GLN A 25 -15.03 -4.74 6.54
N SER A 26 -14.56 -5.93 6.91
CA SER A 26 -15.32 -6.90 7.70
C SER A 26 -15.65 -6.41 9.13
N ILE A 27 -14.87 -5.46 9.67
CA ILE A 27 -15.11 -4.81 10.96
C ILE A 27 -16.31 -3.83 10.88
N GLY A 28 -16.64 -3.35 9.67
CA GLY A 28 -17.71 -2.38 9.45
C GLY A 28 -17.24 -0.92 9.64
N PRO A 29 -18.13 0.02 10.03
CA PRO A 29 -17.84 1.46 10.00
C PRO A 29 -16.60 1.91 10.78
N ALA A 30 -16.22 1.17 11.83
CA ALA A 30 -15.02 1.44 12.61
C ALA A 30 -13.71 1.29 11.79
N GLY A 31 -13.72 0.46 10.74
CA GLY A 31 -12.58 0.25 9.85
C GLY A 31 -12.43 1.32 8.75
N ASN A 32 -13.44 2.15 8.52
CA ASN A 32 -13.47 3.07 7.37
C ASN A 32 -12.34 4.11 7.38
N LEU A 33 -11.94 4.59 8.56
CA LEU A 33 -10.84 5.55 8.68
C LEU A 33 -9.51 4.93 8.24
N ALA A 34 -9.21 3.71 8.70
CA ALA A 34 -8.01 2.98 8.32
C ALA A 34 -7.99 2.67 6.81
N ILE A 35 -9.14 2.27 6.24
CA ILE A 35 -9.28 2.03 4.80
C ILE A 35 -9.01 3.31 4.00
N ALA A 36 -9.51 4.47 4.45
CA ALA A 36 -9.27 5.75 3.79
C ALA A 36 -7.78 6.11 3.78
N MET A 37 -7.08 5.90 4.89
CA MET A 37 -5.63 6.12 4.99
C MET A 37 -4.85 5.18 4.07
N MET A 38 -5.18 3.88 4.06
CA MET A 38 -4.57 2.90 3.16
C MET A 38 -4.75 3.30 1.70
N ASN A 39 -5.97 3.71 1.30
CA ASN A 39 -6.24 4.16 -0.06
C ASN A 39 -5.41 5.39 -0.45
N GLN A 40 -5.25 6.36 0.46
CA GLN A 40 -4.40 7.51 0.22
C GLN A 40 -2.93 7.11 -0.01
N SER A 41 -2.37 6.25 0.85
CA SER A 41 -1.01 5.72 0.68
C SER A 41 -0.85 4.97 -0.65
N LEU A 42 -1.84 4.14 -1.02
CA LEU A 42 -1.85 3.42 -2.29
C LEU A 42 -1.86 4.37 -3.50
N THR A 43 -2.68 5.43 -3.48
CA THR A 43 -2.72 6.43 -4.56
C THR A 43 -1.37 7.15 -4.73
N ILE A 44 -0.71 7.50 -3.62
CA ILE A 44 0.63 8.12 -3.66
C ILE A 44 1.65 7.15 -4.27
N ALA A 45 1.60 5.87 -3.90
CA ALA A 45 2.47 4.84 -4.46
C ALA A 45 2.24 4.61 -5.97
N GLU A 46 0.98 4.56 -6.41
CA GLU A 46 0.64 4.44 -7.84
C GLU A 46 1.19 5.59 -8.66
N LYS A 47 1.05 6.82 -8.16
CA LYS A 47 1.57 8.01 -8.83
C LYS A 47 3.10 7.94 -8.94
N ALA A 48 3.79 7.58 -7.86
CA ALA A 48 5.25 7.46 -7.87
C ALA A 48 5.75 6.40 -8.86
N LEU A 49 5.05 5.26 -8.95
CA LEU A 49 5.33 4.22 -9.95
C LEU A 49 5.13 4.73 -11.39
N ALA A 50 4.03 5.44 -11.64
CA ALA A 50 3.72 5.97 -12.96
C ALA A 50 4.72 7.05 -13.42
N GLU A 51 5.21 7.88 -12.49
CA GLU A 51 6.18 8.94 -12.76
C GLU A 51 7.64 8.44 -12.76
N GLY A 52 7.90 7.22 -12.29
CA GLY A 52 9.25 6.70 -12.10
C GLY A 52 10.04 7.42 -11.00
N ASP A 53 9.35 8.05 -10.04
CA ASP A 53 9.98 8.72 -8.91
C ASP A 53 10.48 7.69 -7.88
N LEU A 54 11.73 7.28 -8.03
CA LEU A 54 12.36 6.27 -7.18
C LEU A 54 12.38 6.65 -5.70
N VAL A 55 12.54 7.94 -5.37
CA VAL A 55 12.59 8.40 -3.98
C VAL A 55 11.21 8.28 -3.34
N GLN A 56 10.18 8.71 -4.06
CA GLN A 56 8.80 8.58 -3.58
C GLN A 56 8.38 7.11 -3.53
N MET A 57 8.81 6.26 -4.47
CA MET A 57 8.59 4.82 -4.42
C MET A 57 9.16 4.18 -3.14
N MET A 58 10.40 4.53 -2.75
CA MET A 58 11.00 4.02 -1.51
C MET A 58 10.21 4.46 -0.28
N ARG A 59 9.81 5.74 -0.22
CA ARG A 59 9.01 6.29 0.89
C ARG A 59 7.64 5.61 0.99
N SER A 60 6.95 5.49 -0.13
CA SER A 60 5.66 4.80 -0.21
C SER A 60 5.79 3.33 0.19
N TYR A 61 6.88 2.65 -0.19
CA TYR A 61 7.10 1.26 0.22
C TYR A 61 7.28 1.11 1.73
N GLU A 62 8.06 2.00 2.36
CA GLU A 62 8.21 2.00 3.83
C GLU A 62 6.90 2.31 4.55
N ASP A 63 6.13 3.29 4.08
CA ASP A 63 4.79 3.59 4.62
C ASP A 63 3.84 2.38 4.51
N LEU A 64 3.80 1.73 3.33
CA LEU A 64 2.93 0.59 3.10
C LEU A 64 3.32 -0.64 3.93
N LYS A 65 4.59 -0.78 4.36
CA LYS A 65 5.05 -1.90 5.18
C LYS A 65 4.41 -1.93 6.57
N ASP A 66 3.94 -0.81 7.08
CA ASP A 66 3.27 -0.73 8.38
C ASP A 66 1.86 -1.31 8.37
N TYR A 67 1.21 -1.40 7.19
CA TYR A 67 -0.07 -2.09 7.04
C TYR A 67 0.14 -3.62 7.07
N LYS A 68 -0.23 -4.23 8.19
CA LYS A 68 -0.13 -5.67 8.44
C LYS A 68 -1.47 -6.18 8.99
N LEU A 69 -1.70 -7.47 8.78
CA LEU A 69 -2.79 -8.23 9.40
C LEU A 69 -2.27 -8.97 10.63
#